data_AF-A0A431VDK5-F1
#
_entry.id   AF-A0A431VDK5-F1
#
_cell.length_a   1.000
_cell.length_b   1.000
_cell.length_c   1.000
_cell.angle_alpha   90.00
_cell.angle_beta   90.00
_cell.angle_gamma   90.00
#
_symmetry.space_group_name_H-M   'P 1'
#
loop_
_entity.id
_entity.type
_entity.pdbx_description
1 polymer ?
#
loop_
_entity_poly.entity_id
_entity_poly.type
_entity_poly.pdbx_seq_one_letter_code
_entity_poly.pdbx_strand_id
1 'polypeptide(L)'
;MSESHPPLSNKPAELGDNRIYNAVVAFCIVLTVVTTVIFAHSLSAYFIVMKGGKAPGGSGDKASGESKEISLGDYGSQGDFFGGHFGPIIGSLTLLVVIYSGHVQLQSQNRFFREQQRKADEALFYQSFTQGLDLISQWDRTEAGCSQALRLVDYYARIACERKEPELYRLLNTVITGKMRNLLEGGGEEYFITNYPYAVVALEEIKKIRKETMDFKKEHKDILDAAKLKVKPRTKEGKTEK
;
A
#
# COMPACT_ATOMS: atom_id res chain seq x y z
N MET A 1 -29.34 -5.86 -17.20
CA MET A 1 -28.16 -6.65 -16.78
C MET A 1 -27.47 -5.83 -15.72
N SER A 2 -27.46 -6.32 -14.48
CA SER A 2 -26.96 -5.59 -13.31
C SER A 2 -25.45 -5.81 -13.22
N GLU A 3 -24.67 -4.74 -13.31
CA GLU A 3 -23.22 -4.77 -13.14
C GLU A 3 -22.91 -5.09 -11.68
N SER A 4 -22.48 -6.32 -11.41
CA SER A 4 -21.95 -6.72 -10.11
C SER A 4 -20.49 -6.31 -10.04
N HIS A 5 -20.20 -5.20 -9.36
CA HIS A 5 -18.83 -4.83 -9.03
C HIS A 5 -18.17 -5.94 -8.17
N PRO A 6 -16.92 -6.33 -8.45
CA PRO A 6 -16.21 -7.29 -7.62
C PRO A 6 -16.03 -6.74 -6.20
N PRO A 7 -16.14 -7.58 -5.15
CA PRO A 7 -15.94 -7.15 -3.78
C PRO A 7 -14.49 -6.68 -3.60
N LEU A 8 -14.34 -5.44 -3.16
CA LEU A 8 -13.07 -4.88 -2.71
C LEU A 8 -12.46 -5.84 -1.67
N SER A 9 -11.28 -6.36 -1.98
CA SER A 9 -10.53 -7.24 -1.08
C SER A 9 -10.14 -6.45 0.17
N ASN A 10 -10.88 -6.66 1.26
CA ASN A 10 -10.56 -6.16 2.60
C ASN A 10 -9.39 -6.94 3.22
N LYS A 11 -8.28 -7.11 2.49
CA LYS A 11 -7.04 -7.45 3.16
C LYS A 11 -6.52 -6.18 3.81
N PRO A 12 -6.48 -6.09 5.16
CA PRO A 12 -5.82 -4.96 5.80
C PRO A 12 -4.39 -4.93 5.27
N ALA A 13 -4.02 -3.82 4.62
CA ALA A 13 -2.66 -3.58 4.20
C ALA A 13 -1.77 -3.78 5.43
N GLU A 14 -0.83 -4.72 5.36
CA GLU A 14 0.18 -4.86 6.40
C GLU A 14 0.83 -3.48 6.59
N LEU A 15 0.63 -2.96 7.79
CA LEU A 15 0.93 -1.59 8.18
C LEU A 15 2.40 -1.31 7.84
N GLY A 16 2.60 -0.49 6.81
CA GLY A 16 3.91 -0.02 6.40
C GLY A 16 4.64 0.62 7.59
N ASP A 17 5.86 0.15 7.82
CA ASP A 17 6.84 0.65 8.76
C ASP A 17 6.27 1.21 10.09
N ASN A 18 5.91 0.27 10.97
CA ASN A 18 5.63 0.52 12.40
C ASN A 18 6.75 1.29 13.13
N ARG A 19 7.89 1.55 12.51
CA ARG A 19 9.00 2.32 13.11
C ARG A 19 8.62 3.74 13.48
N ILE A 20 7.85 4.44 12.64
CA ILE A 20 7.44 5.82 12.95
C ILE A 20 6.38 5.81 14.04
N TYR A 21 5.40 4.91 13.95
CA TYR A 21 4.39 4.74 15.00
C TYR A 21 5.02 4.36 16.34
N ASN A 22 5.95 3.39 16.34
CA ASN A 22 6.68 2.99 17.53
C ASN A 22 7.58 4.10 18.07
N ALA A 23 8.17 4.94 17.22
CA ALA A 23 8.96 6.09 17.66
C ALA A 23 8.09 7.17 18.32
N VAL A 24 6.91 7.45 17.76
CA VAL A 24 5.94 8.39 18.34
C VAL A 24 5.37 7.85 19.64
N VAL A 25 4.99 6.56 19.69
CA VAL A 25 4.52 5.91 20.91
C VAL A 25 5.60 5.88 21.98
N ALA A 26 6.85 5.53 21.62
CA ALA A 26 7.97 5.57 22.55
C ALA A 26 8.22 6.99 23.07
N PHE A 27 8.15 8.01 22.20
CA PHE A 27 8.29 9.41 22.62
C PHE A 27 7.17 9.82 23.58
N CYS A 28 5.91 9.48 23.30
CA CYS A 28 4.78 9.75 24.19
C CYS A 28 4.92 9.03 25.54
N ILE A 29 5.40 7.78 25.56
CA ILE A 29 5.68 7.03 26.79
C ILE A 29 6.77 7.73 27.59
N VAL A 30 7.88 8.11 26.94
CA VAL A 30 8.98 8.83 27.60
C VAL A 30 8.49 10.17 28.15
N LEU A 31 7.70 10.93 27.40
CA LEU A 31 7.13 12.21 27.85
C LEU A 31 6.20 12.01 29.06
N THR A 32 5.39 10.95 29.06
CA THR A 32 4.48 10.60 30.16
C THR A 32 5.27 10.19 31.41
N VAL A 33 6.34 9.40 31.25
CA VAL A 33 7.22 9.00 32.36
C VAL A 33 7.95 10.22 32.93
N VAL A 34 8.50 11.10 32.08
CA VAL A 34 9.20 12.31 32.54
C VAL A 34 8.25 13.24 33.28
N THR A 35 7.05 13.48 32.74
CA THR A 35 6.05 14.34 33.39
C THR A 35 5.55 13.76 34.71
N THR A 36 5.31 12.45 34.79
CA THR A 36 4.93 11.78 36.06
C THR A 36 6.05 11.80 37.10
N VAL A 37 7.33 11.63 36.69
CA VAL A 37 8.47 11.73 37.61
C VAL A 37 8.63 13.16 38.16
N ILE A 38 8.50 14.17 37.31
CA ILE A 38 8.54 15.58 37.73
C ILE A 38 7.38 15.88 38.69
N PHE A 39 6.17 15.39 38.37
CA PHE A 39 5.00 15.57 39.21
C PHE A 39 5.15 14.85 40.57
N ALA A 40 5.69 13.64 40.59
CA ALA A 40 5.98 12.90 41.82
C ALA A 40 7.04 13.59 42.70
N HIS A 41 8.11 14.14 42.09
CA HIS A 41 9.11 14.93 42.83
C HIS A 41 8.50 16.23 43.38
N SER A 42 7.65 16.89 42.61
CA SER A 42 6.93 18.10 43.04
C SER A 42 5.98 17.80 44.21
N LEU A 43 5.25 16.68 44.14
CA LEU A 43 4.40 16.17 45.23
C LEU A 43 5.21 15.77 46.47
N SER A 44 6.36 15.12 46.30
CA SER A 44 7.24 14.74 47.41
C SER A 44 7.81 15.98 48.12
N ALA A 45 8.27 16.98 47.37
CA ALA A 45 8.69 18.27 47.92
C ALA A 45 7.54 18.96 48.66
N TYR A 46 6.33 18.94 48.09
CA TYR A 46 5.12 19.45 48.73
C TYR A 46 4.77 18.70 50.03
N PHE A 47 4.93 17.37 50.05
CA PHE A 47 4.68 16.56 51.25
C PHE A 47 5.74 16.74 52.34
N ILE A 48 7.01 16.91 51.99
CA ILE A 48 8.10 17.19 52.95
C ILE A 48 7.86 18.55 53.62
N VAL A 49 7.45 19.54 52.82
CA VAL A 49 6.99 20.85 53.29
C VAL A 49 5.81 20.73 54.24
N MET A 50 4.77 19.95 53.89
CA MET A 50 3.55 19.80 54.68
C MET A 50 3.77 18.97 55.96
N LYS A 51 4.69 17.99 55.96
CA LYS A 51 5.06 17.19 57.14
C LYS A 51 6.10 17.87 58.04
N GLY A 52 6.76 18.94 57.60
CA GLY A 52 7.65 19.75 58.44
C GLY A 52 6.96 20.42 59.63
N GLY A 53 5.62 20.43 59.68
CA GLY A 53 4.81 20.97 60.77
C GLY A 53 4.34 19.94 61.80
N LYS A 54 5.24 19.17 62.42
CA LYS A 54 5.18 18.66 63.83
C LYS A 54 6.18 17.52 64.04
N ALA A 55 7.26 17.81 64.75
CA ALA A 55 8.06 16.79 65.42
C ALA A 55 7.28 16.21 66.61
N PRO A 56 7.27 14.89 66.85
CA PRO A 56 6.77 14.33 68.09
C PRO A 56 7.79 14.55 69.21
N GLY A 57 7.28 14.85 70.40
CA GLY A 57 7.98 15.31 71.59
C GLY A 57 9.35 14.71 71.89
N GLY A 58 10.30 15.61 72.19
CA GLY A 58 11.53 15.36 72.93
C GLY A 58 11.80 16.59 73.78
N SER A 59 11.72 16.41 75.10
CA SER A 59 11.91 17.44 76.13
C SER A 59 13.34 18.00 76.11
N GLY A 60 13.47 19.31 76.34
CA GLY A 60 14.69 19.90 76.92
C GLY A 60 15.52 20.83 76.02
N ASP A 61 15.45 22.12 76.37
CA ASP A 61 16.51 23.12 76.31
C ASP A 61 16.88 23.83 74.98
N LYS A 62 16.29 25.04 74.87
CA LYS A 62 16.91 26.33 74.52
C LYS A 62 17.97 26.32 73.40
N ALA A 63 17.49 26.57 72.19
CA ALA A 63 18.20 27.40 71.23
C ALA A 63 17.19 28.32 70.53
N SER A 64 17.45 29.62 70.59
CA SER A 64 16.75 30.66 69.84
C SER A 64 16.90 30.42 68.34
N GLY A 65 15.95 29.70 67.75
CA GLY A 65 15.78 29.58 66.31
C GLY A 65 14.48 30.29 65.94
N GLU A 66 14.60 31.43 65.28
CA GLU A 66 13.51 32.16 64.67
C GLU A 66 12.79 31.21 63.70
N SER A 67 11.66 30.66 64.14
CA SER A 67 10.79 29.84 63.30
C SER A 67 10.19 30.76 62.25
N LYS A 68 10.81 30.83 61.07
CA LYS A 68 10.19 31.36 59.85
C LYS A 68 8.89 30.58 59.63
N GLU A 69 7.78 31.16 60.07
CA GLU A 69 6.44 30.80 59.61
C GLU A 69 6.48 30.88 58.08
N ILE A 70 6.53 29.73 57.42
CA ILE A 70 6.38 29.68 55.98
C ILE A 70 4.89 29.93 55.72
N SER A 71 4.56 31.18 55.42
CA SER A 71 3.22 31.65 55.16
C SER A 71 2.61 30.88 53.97
N LEU A 72 1.36 30.42 54.10
CA LEU A 72 0.62 29.77 53.00
C LEU A 72 0.59 30.62 51.71
N GLY A 73 0.78 31.94 51.83
CA GLY A 73 0.91 32.85 50.68
C GLY A 73 2.12 32.57 49.79
N ASP A 74 3.25 32.10 50.36
CA ASP A 74 4.44 31.78 49.57
C ASP A 74 4.23 30.53 48.70
N TYR A 75 3.49 29.53 49.19
CA TYR A 75 3.10 28.36 48.39
C TYR A 75 2.08 28.68 47.30
N GLY A 76 1.15 29.61 47.58
CA GLY A 76 0.24 30.15 46.57
C GLY A 76 1.00 30.86 45.45
N SER A 77 2.00 31.69 45.81
CA SER A 77 2.82 32.43 44.83
C SER A 77 3.68 31.50 43.96
N GLN A 78 4.18 30.39 44.52
CA GLN A 78 4.88 29.37 43.74
C GLN A 78 3.93 28.63 42.80
N GLY A 79 2.73 28.26 43.27
CA GLY A 79 1.70 27.63 42.43
C GLY A 79 1.30 28.51 41.24
N ASP A 80 1.10 29.80 41.47
CA ASP A 80 0.77 30.78 40.42
C ASP A 80 1.93 30.99 39.43
N PHE A 81 3.18 30.98 39.91
CA PHE A 81 4.35 31.08 39.05
C PHE A 81 4.50 29.84 38.14
N PHE A 82 4.34 28.64 38.69
CA PHE A 82 4.43 27.40 37.91
C PHE A 82 3.24 27.24 36.96
N GLY A 83 2.01 27.49 37.42
CA GLY A 83 0.81 27.42 36.58
C GLY A 83 0.79 28.47 35.47
N GLY A 84 1.21 29.70 35.79
CA GLY A 84 1.24 30.83 34.86
C GLY A 84 2.32 30.74 33.78
N HIS A 85 3.45 30.08 34.04
CA HIS A 85 4.56 30.00 33.07
C HIS A 85 4.68 28.63 32.38
N PHE A 86 4.48 27.52 33.09
CA PHE A 86 4.61 26.19 32.48
C PHE A 86 3.35 25.74 31.76
N GLY A 87 2.17 26.20 32.18
CA GLY A 87 0.90 25.90 31.52
C GLY A 87 0.92 26.25 30.01
N PRO A 88 1.26 27.50 29.63
CA PRO A 88 1.38 27.90 28.23
C PRO A 88 2.46 27.14 27.46
N ILE A 89 3.61 26.85 28.09
CA ILE A 89 4.71 26.12 27.45
C ILE A 89 4.28 24.68 27.14
N ILE A 90 3.70 23.96 28.10
CA ILE A 90 3.23 22.59 27.91
C ILE A 90 2.07 22.56 26.91
N GLY A 91 1.15 23.52 26.97
CA GLY A 91 0.06 23.66 26.01
C GLY A 91 0.57 23.87 24.57
N SER A 92 1.57 24.74 24.39
CA SER A 92 2.18 25.01 23.08
C SER A 92 2.94 23.81 22.53
N LEU A 93 3.65 23.07 23.38
CA LEU A 93 4.37 21.85 22.98
C LEU A 93 3.39 20.75 22.55
N THR A 94 2.30 20.59 23.29
CA THR A 94 1.24 19.62 22.96
C THR A 94 0.60 19.97 21.62
N LEU A 95 0.31 21.25 21.38
CA LEU A 95 -0.22 21.71 20.10
C LEU A 95 0.74 21.44 18.94
N LEU A 96 2.04 21.68 19.14
CA LEU A 96 3.07 21.41 18.13
C LEU A 96 3.13 19.93 17.77
N VAL A 97 3.04 19.04 18.76
CA VAL A 97 2.98 17.58 18.54
C VAL A 97 1.72 17.18 17.75
N VAL A 98 0.56 17.75 18.07
CA VAL A 98 -0.69 17.48 17.33
C VAL A 98 -0.59 17.96 15.88
N ILE A 99 -0.06 19.16 15.64
CA ILE A 99 0.13 19.69 14.28
C ILE A 99 1.10 18.81 13.48
N TYR A 100 2.24 18.43 14.08
CA TYR A 100 3.24 17.59 13.42
C TYR A 100 2.68 16.20 13.10
N SER A 101 2.03 15.55 14.05
CA SER A 101 1.41 14.24 13.85
C SER A 101 0.30 14.28 12.79
N GLY A 102 -0.54 15.32 12.77
CA GLY A 102 -1.54 15.52 11.72
C GLY A 102 -0.92 15.71 10.33
N HIS A 103 0.17 16.46 10.23
CA HIS A 103 0.89 16.64 8.97
C HIS A 103 1.51 15.33 8.45
N VAL A 104 2.13 14.53 9.34
CA VAL A 104 2.69 13.22 8.98
C VAL A 104 1.61 12.24 8.53
N GLN A 105 0.45 12.21 9.20
CA GLN A 105 -0.69 11.38 8.81
C GLN A 105 -1.27 11.79 7.45
N LEU A 106 -1.36 13.09 7.16
CA LEU A 106 -1.84 13.56 5.86
C LEU A 106 -0.89 13.14 4.72
N GLN A 107 0.43 13.18 4.95
CA GLN A 107 1.40 12.74 3.95
C GLN A 107 1.32 11.24 3.67
N SER A 108 1.17 10.41 4.71
CA SER A 108 1.04 8.96 4.51
C SER A 108 -0.28 8.60 3.80
N GLN A 109 -1.37 9.28 4.15
CA GLN A 109 -2.68 9.09 3.51
C GLN A 109 -2.64 9.48 2.03
N ASN A 110 -2.00 10.60 1.68
CA ASN A 110 -1.85 11.03 0.29
C ASN A 110 -1.04 10.04 -0.56
N ARG A 111 0.02 9.45 0.01
CA ARG A 111 0.79 8.41 -0.70
C ARG A 111 -0.05 7.16 -0.94
N PHE A 112 -0.80 6.73 0.08
CA PHE A 112 -1.70 5.59 -0.03
C PHE A 112 -2.79 5.81 -1.08
N PHE A 113 -3.46 6.97 -1.09
CA PHE A 113 -4.46 7.29 -2.10
C PHE A 113 -3.87 7.36 -3.51
N ARG A 114 -2.68 7.94 -3.68
CA ARG A 114 -2.00 7.94 -4.99
C ARG A 114 -1.66 6.53 -5.47
N GLU A 115 -1.23 5.65 -4.58
CA GLU A 115 -0.94 4.27 -4.95
C GLU A 115 -2.22 3.48 -5.29
N GLN A 116 -3.29 3.68 -4.52
CA GLN A 116 -4.59 3.09 -4.83
C GLN A 116 -5.12 3.59 -6.18
N GLN A 117 -5.02 4.89 -6.46
CA GLN A 117 -5.44 5.46 -7.72
C GLN A 117 -4.64 4.87 -8.89
N ARG A 118 -3.31 4.77 -8.76
CA ARG A 118 -2.47 4.12 -9.77
C ARG A 118 -2.88 2.68 -10.04
N LYS A 119 -3.16 1.89 -8.98
CA LYS A 119 -3.61 0.49 -9.12
C LYS A 119 -5.01 0.41 -9.75
N ALA A 120 -5.91 1.33 -9.41
CA ALA A 120 -7.24 1.41 -10.00
C ALA A 120 -7.17 1.75 -11.48
N ASP A 121 -6.36 2.74 -11.87
CA ASP A 121 -6.14 3.14 -13.26
C ASP A 121 -5.53 1.99 -14.08
N GLU A 122 -4.59 1.26 -13.50
CA GLU A 122 -3.99 0.07 -14.10
C GLU A 122 -5.02 -1.05 -14.30
N ALA A 123 -5.84 -1.34 -13.28
CA ALA A 123 -6.90 -2.33 -13.38
C ALA A 123 -7.97 -1.95 -14.42
N LEU A 124 -8.38 -0.68 -14.45
CA LEU A 124 -9.30 -0.14 -15.45
C LEU A 124 -8.73 -0.26 -16.87
N PHE A 125 -7.45 0.04 -17.03
CA PHE A 125 -6.77 -0.16 -18.31
C PHE A 125 -6.85 -1.62 -18.75
N TYR A 126 -6.44 -2.57 -17.92
CA TYR A 126 -6.49 -4.00 -18.26
C TYR A 126 -7.91 -4.50 -18.53
N GLN A 127 -8.90 -3.99 -17.78
CA GLN A 127 -10.32 -4.28 -18.04
C GLN A 127 -10.74 -3.77 -19.43
N SER A 128 -10.41 -2.53 -19.77
CA SER A 128 -10.74 -1.96 -21.09
C SER A 128 -10.03 -2.68 -22.23
N PHE A 129 -8.78 -3.10 -22.01
CA PHE A 129 -7.99 -3.85 -22.99
C PHE A 129 -8.62 -5.22 -23.24
N THR A 130 -8.96 -5.97 -22.19
CA THR A 130 -9.58 -7.30 -22.33
C THR A 130 -10.98 -7.25 -22.93
N GLN A 131 -11.79 -6.23 -22.63
CA GLN A 131 -13.05 -5.96 -23.33
C GLN A 131 -12.82 -5.74 -24.84
N GLY A 132 -11.77 -5.02 -25.19
CA GLY A 132 -11.33 -4.86 -26.58
C GLY A 132 -10.99 -6.16 -27.29
N LEU A 133 -10.31 -7.07 -26.60
CA LEU A 133 -9.98 -8.40 -27.11
C LEU A 133 -11.24 -9.25 -27.36
N ASP A 134 -12.24 -9.13 -26.48
CA ASP A 134 -13.51 -9.81 -26.70
C ASP A 134 -14.22 -9.27 -27.95
N LEU A 135 -14.19 -7.95 -28.20
CA LEU A 135 -14.72 -7.36 -29.44
C LEU A 135 -14.01 -7.90 -30.69
N ILE A 136 -12.67 -8.02 -30.67
CA ILE A 136 -11.91 -8.65 -31.77
C ILE A 136 -12.44 -10.07 -32.03
N SER A 137 -12.62 -10.84 -30.96
CA SER A 137 -13.11 -12.22 -31.05
C SER A 137 -14.54 -12.29 -31.58
N GLN A 138 -15.41 -11.35 -31.20
CA GLN A 138 -16.79 -11.29 -31.69
C GLN A 138 -16.82 -11.02 -33.21
N TRP A 139 -16.06 -10.05 -33.69
CA TRP A 139 -15.97 -9.75 -35.13
C TRP A 139 -15.37 -10.91 -35.92
N ASP A 140 -14.34 -11.58 -35.39
CA ASP A 140 -13.73 -12.74 -36.06
C ASP A 140 -14.67 -13.95 -36.13
N ARG A 141 -15.55 -14.13 -35.14
CA ARG A 141 -16.58 -15.19 -35.16
C ARG A 141 -17.62 -14.94 -36.24
N THR A 142 -17.97 -13.69 -36.51
CA THR A 142 -18.92 -13.34 -37.56
C THR A 142 -18.31 -13.56 -38.94
N GLU A 143 -17.11 -13.01 -39.16
CA GLU A 143 -16.35 -13.20 -40.39
C GLU A 143 -14.86 -13.28 -40.05
N ALA A 144 -14.31 -14.48 -40.19
CA ALA A 144 -12.92 -14.73 -39.84
C ALA A 144 -11.98 -13.86 -40.69
N GLY A 145 -11.08 -13.12 -40.04
CA GLY A 145 -10.12 -12.23 -40.69
C GLY A 145 -10.75 -10.99 -41.34
N CYS A 146 -11.93 -10.55 -40.91
CA CYS A 146 -12.54 -9.33 -41.43
C CYS A 146 -11.70 -8.07 -41.14
N SER A 147 -11.89 -7.03 -41.96
CA SER A 147 -11.14 -5.77 -41.85
C SER A 147 -11.32 -5.06 -40.51
N GLN A 148 -12.49 -5.19 -39.89
CA GLN A 148 -12.84 -4.60 -38.60
C GLN A 148 -12.04 -5.26 -37.49
N ALA A 149 -11.94 -6.59 -37.50
CA ALA A 149 -11.14 -7.33 -36.54
C ALA A 149 -9.65 -6.99 -36.70
N LEU A 150 -9.14 -6.91 -37.94
CA LEU A 150 -7.75 -6.50 -38.21
C LEU A 150 -7.44 -5.08 -37.74
N ARG A 151 -8.36 -4.12 -37.94
CA ARG A 151 -8.22 -2.74 -37.46
C ARG A 151 -8.20 -2.67 -35.93
N LEU A 152 -9.04 -3.47 -35.25
CA LEU A 152 -9.02 -3.56 -33.80
C LEU A 152 -7.71 -4.19 -33.30
N VAL A 153 -7.24 -5.26 -33.95
CA VAL A 153 -5.93 -5.86 -33.64
C VAL A 153 -4.81 -4.84 -33.78
N ASP A 154 -4.78 -4.05 -34.86
CA ASP A 154 -3.78 -2.98 -35.06
C ASP A 154 -3.85 -1.91 -33.97
N TYR A 155 -5.06 -1.47 -33.61
CA TYR A 155 -5.26 -0.49 -32.55
C TYR A 155 -4.75 -0.98 -31.18
N TYR A 156 -5.11 -2.21 -30.78
CA TYR A 156 -4.66 -2.76 -29.50
C TYR A 156 -3.18 -3.17 -29.53
N ALA A 157 -2.65 -3.53 -30.70
CA ALA A 157 -1.22 -3.71 -30.92
C ALA A 157 -0.45 -2.40 -30.72
N ARG A 158 -0.97 -1.27 -31.21
CA ARG A 158 -0.39 0.06 -30.97
C ARG A 158 -0.30 0.38 -29.48
N ILE A 159 -1.40 0.14 -28.75
CA ILE A 159 -1.44 0.33 -27.29
C ILE A 159 -0.39 -0.55 -26.59
N ALA A 160 -0.26 -1.81 -27.00
CA ALA A 160 0.77 -2.71 -26.46
C ALA A 160 2.19 -2.20 -26.73
N CYS A 161 2.44 -1.65 -27.93
CA CYS A 161 3.73 -1.05 -28.31
C CYS A 161 4.07 0.19 -27.48
N GLU A 162 3.09 1.06 -27.22
CA GLU A 162 3.30 2.26 -26.42
C GLU A 162 3.66 1.93 -24.96
N ARG A 163 3.01 0.92 -24.38
CA ARG A 163 3.28 0.50 -23.00
C ARG A 163 4.50 -0.41 -22.83
N LYS A 164 4.94 -1.07 -23.91
CA LYS A 164 6.08 -2.01 -23.91
C LYS A 164 5.94 -3.15 -22.89
N GLU A 165 4.71 -3.57 -22.62
CA GLU A 165 4.42 -4.64 -21.67
C GLU A 165 4.27 -5.98 -22.41
N PRO A 166 5.10 -7.00 -22.12
CA PRO A 166 5.07 -8.29 -22.82
C PRO A 166 3.76 -9.05 -22.61
N GLU A 167 3.08 -8.85 -21.47
CA GLU A 167 1.80 -9.49 -21.17
C GLU A 167 0.68 -9.05 -22.14
N LEU A 168 0.69 -7.80 -22.60
CA LEU A 168 -0.31 -7.30 -23.56
C LEU A 168 -0.22 -8.03 -24.90
N TYR A 169 1.00 -8.31 -25.37
CA TYR A 169 1.21 -9.12 -26.58
C TYR A 169 0.76 -10.57 -26.39
N ARG A 170 0.98 -11.14 -25.19
CA ARG A 170 0.50 -12.49 -24.87
C ARG A 170 -1.03 -12.56 -24.87
N LEU A 171 -1.69 -11.55 -24.29
CA LEU A 171 -3.14 -11.42 -24.33
C LEU A 171 -3.64 -11.26 -25.76
N LEU A 172 -3.02 -10.38 -26.56
CA LEU A 172 -3.39 -10.19 -27.96
C LEU A 172 -3.23 -11.47 -28.80
N ASN A 173 -2.19 -12.27 -28.55
CA ASN A 173 -1.99 -13.56 -29.20
C ASN A 173 -3.13 -14.58 -28.92
N THR A 174 -3.95 -14.38 -27.87
CA THR A 174 -5.10 -15.27 -27.61
C THR A 174 -6.25 -15.07 -28.61
N VAL A 175 -6.37 -13.87 -29.19
CA VAL A 175 -7.47 -13.51 -30.09
C VAL A 175 -7.06 -13.45 -31.56
N ILE A 176 -5.75 -13.34 -31.85
CA ILE A 176 -5.25 -13.42 -33.21
C ILE A 176 -5.36 -14.87 -33.70
N THR A 177 -6.33 -15.11 -34.60
CA THR A 177 -6.55 -16.43 -35.16
C THR A 177 -5.57 -16.76 -36.30
N GLY A 178 -5.51 -18.04 -36.68
CA GLY A 178 -4.64 -18.48 -37.78
C GLY A 178 -4.92 -17.75 -39.09
N LYS A 179 -6.19 -17.43 -39.38
CA LYS A 179 -6.57 -16.67 -40.59
C LYS A 179 -6.06 -15.23 -40.53
N MET A 180 -6.25 -14.53 -39.40
CA MET A 180 -5.68 -13.19 -39.22
C MET A 180 -4.15 -13.19 -39.35
N ARG A 181 -3.49 -14.18 -38.71
CA ARG A 181 -2.04 -14.32 -38.81
C ARG A 181 -1.61 -14.58 -40.26
N ASN A 182 -2.31 -15.44 -40.99
CA ASN A 182 -2.01 -15.68 -42.41
C ASN A 182 -2.27 -14.44 -43.28
N LEU A 183 -3.25 -13.60 -42.97
CA LEU A 183 -3.48 -12.35 -43.70
C LEU A 183 -2.36 -11.33 -43.42
N LEU A 184 -1.92 -11.24 -42.17
CA LEU A 184 -0.86 -10.34 -41.74
C LEU A 184 0.55 -10.82 -42.12
N GLU A 185 0.78 -12.13 -42.22
CA GLU A 185 2.09 -12.75 -42.55
C GLU A 185 2.19 -13.24 -44.00
N GLY A 186 1.08 -13.68 -44.59
CA GLY A 186 1.03 -14.49 -45.80
C GLY A 186 0.78 -13.72 -47.10
N GLY A 187 0.53 -12.41 -47.04
CA GLY A 187 0.42 -11.58 -48.23
C GLY A 187 1.54 -10.56 -48.26
N GLY A 188 2.58 -10.80 -49.07
CA GLY A 188 3.60 -9.81 -49.42
C GLY A 188 3.07 -8.61 -50.21
N GLU A 189 1.86 -8.17 -49.90
CA GLU A 189 1.29 -6.94 -50.40
C GLU A 189 1.61 -5.84 -49.38
N GLU A 190 2.37 -4.85 -49.85
CA GLU A 190 2.63 -3.55 -49.22
C GLU A 190 1.39 -2.95 -48.52
N TYR A 191 0.19 -3.34 -48.99
CA TYR A 191 -1.11 -3.05 -48.41
C TYR A 191 -1.22 -3.34 -46.90
N PHE A 192 -0.88 -4.53 -46.40
CA PHE A 192 -1.12 -4.85 -44.98
C PHE A 192 -0.11 -4.17 -44.05
N ILE A 193 1.13 -4.03 -44.50
CA ILE A 193 2.17 -3.28 -43.78
C ILE A 193 1.77 -1.80 -43.69
N THR A 194 1.20 -1.25 -44.76
CA THR A 194 0.77 0.16 -44.80
C THR A 194 -0.50 0.40 -43.97
N ASN A 195 -1.46 -0.52 -44.01
CA ASN A 195 -2.77 -0.34 -43.36
C ASN A 195 -2.82 -0.82 -41.91
N TYR A 196 -1.99 -1.79 -41.52
CA TYR A 196 -1.98 -2.40 -40.18
C TYR A 196 -0.54 -2.58 -39.65
N PRO A 197 0.26 -1.51 -39.59
CA PRO A 197 1.69 -1.61 -39.25
C PRO A 197 1.93 -2.15 -37.84
N TYR A 198 1.10 -1.76 -36.86
CA TYR A 198 1.28 -2.18 -35.47
C TYR A 198 0.88 -3.64 -35.28
N ALA A 199 -0.13 -4.12 -35.99
CA ALA A 199 -0.48 -5.54 -35.99
C ALA A 199 0.69 -6.42 -36.46
N VAL A 200 1.40 -6.00 -37.51
CA VAL A 200 2.59 -6.69 -38.01
C VAL A 200 3.71 -6.70 -36.97
N VAL A 201 4.03 -5.54 -36.38
CA VAL A 201 5.04 -5.42 -35.30
C VAL A 201 4.67 -6.30 -34.11
N ALA A 202 3.40 -6.32 -33.70
CA ALA A 202 2.95 -7.17 -32.60
C ALA A 202 3.14 -8.67 -32.91
N LEU A 203 2.96 -9.11 -34.15
CA LEU A 203 3.24 -10.50 -34.52
C LEU A 203 4.72 -10.87 -34.38
N GLU A 204 5.64 -9.95 -34.70
CA GLU A 204 7.08 -10.15 -34.50
C GLU A 204 7.44 -10.26 -33.01
N GLU A 205 6.91 -9.36 -32.19
CA GLU A 205 7.10 -9.42 -30.73
C GLU A 205 6.50 -10.68 -30.11
N ILE A 206 5.33 -11.11 -30.56
CA ILE A 206 4.72 -12.39 -30.15
C ILE A 206 5.62 -13.57 -30.51
N LYS A 207 6.21 -13.58 -31.72
CA LYS A 207 7.16 -14.63 -32.14
C LYS A 207 8.38 -14.67 -31.22
N LYS A 208 8.93 -13.51 -30.89
CA LYS A 208 10.07 -13.36 -29.97
C LYS A 208 9.75 -13.91 -28.57
N ILE A 209 8.65 -13.46 -27.96
CA ILE A 209 8.19 -13.93 -26.63
C ILE A 209 7.97 -15.44 -26.63
N ARG A 210 7.39 -16.00 -27.70
CA ARG A 210 7.16 -17.44 -27.84
C ARG A 210 8.47 -18.22 -27.89
N LYS A 211 9.48 -17.70 -28.59
CA LYS A 211 10.82 -18.31 -28.67
C LYS A 211 11.47 -18.34 -27.29
N GLU A 212 11.49 -17.21 -26.58
CA GLU A 212 12.03 -17.11 -25.21
C GLU A 212 11.34 -18.10 -24.26
N THR A 213 10.01 -18.22 -24.34
CA THR A 213 9.23 -19.17 -23.53
C THR A 213 9.58 -20.63 -23.84
N MET A 214 9.84 -20.96 -25.11
CA MET A 214 10.21 -22.31 -25.53
C MET A 214 11.64 -22.65 -25.09
N ASP A 215 12.55 -21.70 -25.14
CA ASP A 215 13.94 -21.88 -24.71
C ASP A 215 14.00 -22.09 -23.19
N PHE A 216 13.25 -21.29 -22.41
CA PHE A 216 13.08 -21.50 -20.97
C PHE A 216 12.53 -22.90 -20.64
N LYS A 217 11.53 -23.38 -21.39
CA LYS A 217 10.96 -24.73 -21.21
C LYS A 217 11.96 -25.85 -21.50
N LYS A 218 12.87 -25.65 -22.46
CA LYS A 218 13.91 -26.64 -22.77
C LYS A 218 14.97 -26.67 -21.68
N GLU A 219 15.40 -25.51 -21.20
CA GLU A 219 16.41 -25.36 -20.15
C GLU A 219 15.92 -25.94 -18.81
N HIS A 220 14.68 -25.67 -18.44
CA HIS A 220 14.10 -26.12 -17.17
C HIS A 220 13.19 -27.34 -17.29
N LYS A 221 13.38 -28.15 -18.34
CA LYS A 221 12.53 -29.31 -18.62
C LYS A 221 12.45 -30.26 -17.42
N ASP A 222 13.59 -30.56 -16.79
CA ASP A 222 13.67 -31.49 -15.66
C ASP A 222 12.88 -30.99 -14.44
N ILE A 223 12.91 -29.68 -14.19
CA ILE A 223 12.17 -29.04 -13.09
C ILE A 223 10.66 -29.05 -13.38
N LEU A 224 10.28 -28.74 -14.62
CA LEU A 224 8.88 -28.73 -15.04
C LEU A 224 8.25 -30.13 -15.01
N ASP A 225 9.00 -31.16 -15.43
CA ASP A 225 8.52 -32.53 -15.41
C ASP A 225 8.44 -33.09 -13.98
N ALA A 226 9.36 -32.72 -13.10
CA ALA A 226 9.27 -32.99 -11.66
C ALA A 226 8.05 -32.30 -11.00
N ALA A 227 7.69 -31.08 -11.43
CA ALA A 227 6.52 -30.37 -10.94
C ALA A 227 5.20 -31.00 -11.43
N LYS A 228 5.14 -31.44 -12.69
CA LYS A 228 3.95 -32.13 -13.26
C LYS A 228 3.64 -33.44 -12.53
N LEU A 229 4.66 -34.18 -12.10
CA LEU A 229 4.49 -35.42 -11.32
C LEU A 229 3.81 -35.19 -9.97
N LYS A 230 3.93 -33.99 -9.39
CA LYS A 230 3.24 -33.62 -8.13
C LYS A 230 1.78 -33.21 -8.34
N VAL A 231 1.41 -32.79 -9.55
CA VAL A 231 0.04 -32.40 -9.92
C VAL A 231 -0.63 -33.57 -10.66
N LYS A 232 -0.67 -34.75 -10.04
CA LYS A 232 -1.50 -35.86 -10.56
C LYS A 232 -2.96 -35.53 -10.21
N PRO A 233 -3.90 -35.46 -11.17
CA PRO A 233 -5.30 -35.21 -10.85
C PRO A 233 -5.81 -36.32 -9.93
N ARG A 234 -6.53 -35.96 -8.86
CA ARG A 234 -7.35 -36.92 -8.09
C ARG A 234 -8.34 -37.55 -9.07
N THR A 235 -8.01 -38.72 -9.58
CA THR A 235 -8.94 -39.57 -10.31
C THR A 235 -10.15 -39.75 -9.41
N LYS A 236 -11.32 -39.29 -9.86
CA LYS A 236 -12.58 -39.52 -9.15
C LYS A 236 -12.86 -41.02 -9.18
N GLU A 237 -12.43 -41.74 -8.15
CA GLU A 237 -13.01 -43.03 -7.79
C GLU A 237 -14.43 -42.76 -7.28
N GLY A 238 -15.38 -42.82 -8.20
CA GLY A 238 -16.80 -42.76 -7.92
C GLY A 238 -17.48 -43.75 -8.84
N LYS A 239 -17.21 -45.05 -8.63
CA LYS A 239 -18.00 -46.14 -9.16
C LYS A 239 -19.45 -45.90 -8.73
N THR A 240 -20.32 -45.70 -9.70
CA THR A 240 -21.75 -45.94 -9.60
C THR A 240 -21.94 -47.41 -9.22
N GLU A 241 -22.24 -47.67 -7.95
CA GLU A 241 -22.98 -48.88 -7.58
C GLU A 241 -24.44 -48.73 -7.99
N LYS A 242 -24.99 -49.87 -8.39
CA LYS A 242 -26.24 -50.08 -9.12
C LYS A 242 -27.48 -49.67 -8.34
#